data_AF-A0A7R9L2X5-F1
#
_entry.id   AF-A0A7R9L2X5-F1
#
_cell.length_a   1.000
_cell.length_b   1.000
_cell.length_c   1.000
_cell.angle_alpha   90.00
_cell.angle_beta   90.00
_cell.angle_gamma   90.00
#
_symmetry.space_group_name_H-M   'P 1'
#
loop_
_entity.id
_entity.type
_entity.pdbx_description
1 polymer ?
#
loop_
_entity_poly.entity_id
_entity_poly.type
_entity_poly.pdbx_seq_one_letter_code
_entity_poly.pdbx_strand_id
1 'polypeptide(L)'
;MTVDLSRRVVKTEWAAIEIPELEFEITKQTGLITTVEGILERAIDGLKHTIKSFTDEDLLLSENVSSRQKLCDFVLKLTHLKEGNESFTFILSDISGNSYVESLCAPPAVDPQVDSTRFIRTIDEDKLLGIYEFGVDNDRTATEETQAVANKLQDEVLRFPTNCPNCSAPAFTNMKVQRMYSVLAITVYCIPHFKEVVIMATNCDACGHKTNEVKSGSGIEDKGICITLKVADESDLERDVVISDTCSLAIPELDIHMSGTGSGRYTTVEGIASTIIDDLKRHNPFVFGDSAKEDVRQRMSDLAAKLESLVGRTLVLNDPCGNSYVSGDGLDVERYERSYDQNEELGLNDIKTENYS
;
A
#
# COMPACT_ATOMS: atom_id res chain seq x y z
N MET A 1 -7.06 -47.77 5.32
CA MET A 1 -8.00 -46.77 4.80
C MET A 1 -8.49 -45.83 5.90
N THR A 2 -9.02 -46.32 7.03
CA THR A 2 -9.50 -45.42 8.11
C THR A 2 -8.40 -44.65 8.86
N VAL A 3 -7.17 -45.15 8.90
CA VAL A 3 -6.05 -44.45 9.57
C VAL A 3 -5.63 -43.19 8.79
N ASP A 4 -5.73 -43.22 7.46
CA ASP A 4 -5.34 -42.09 6.61
C ASP A 4 -6.26 -40.87 6.82
N LEU A 5 -7.54 -41.11 7.15
CA LEU A 5 -8.50 -40.05 7.48
C LEU A 5 -8.12 -39.27 8.75
N SER A 6 -7.39 -39.91 9.66
CA SER A 6 -6.93 -39.31 10.92
C SER A 6 -5.64 -38.49 10.80
N ARG A 7 -5.00 -38.48 9.62
CA ARG A 7 -3.79 -37.69 9.36
C ARG A 7 -4.08 -36.21 9.64
N ARG A 8 -3.21 -35.58 10.43
CA ARG A 8 -3.29 -34.15 10.70
C ARG A 8 -2.89 -33.35 9.46
N VAL A 9 -3.68 -32.35 9.15
CA VAL A 9 -3.48 -31.44 8.02
C VAL A 9 -3.42 -30.01 8.54
N VAL A 10 -2.35 -29.31 8.19
CA VAL A 10 -2.24 -27.85 8.31
C VAL A 10 -2.50 -27.28 6.93
N LYS A 11 -3.63 -26.58 6.78
CA LYS A 11 -4.02 -25.90 5.55
C LYS A 11 -3.83 -24.40 5.76
N THR A 12 -3.09 -23.75 4.88
CA THR A 12 -2.97 -22.28 4.85
C THR A 12 -4.12 -21.65 4.06
N GLU A 13 -4.22 -20.32 4.09
CA GLU A 13 -5.24 -19.60 3.32
C GLU A 13 -5.03 -19.64 1.80
N TRP A 14 -3.80 -19.91 1.39
CA TRP A 14 -3.37 -20.00 0.00
C TRP A 14 -3.43 -21.42 -0.56
N ALA A 15 -3.73 -22.40 0.28
CA ALA A 15 -3.80 -23.79 -0.12
C ALA A 15 -5.11 -24.15 -0.83
N ALA A 16 -5.01 -24.74 -2.02
CA ALA A 16 -6.09 -25.40 -2.73
C ALA A 16 -6.14 -26.89 -2.37
N ILE A 17 -7.35 -27.42 -2.22
CA ILE A 17 -7.58 -28.85 -1.99
C ILE A 17 -8.37 -29.41 -3.17
N GLU A 18 -7.90 -30.52 -3.72
CA GLU A 18 -8.54 -31.19 -4.84
C GLU A 18 -8.73 -32.70 -4.55
N ILE A 19 -9.91 -33.23 -4.91
CA ILE A 19 -10.18 -34.67 -4.97
C ILE A 19 -10.63 -34.98 -6.41
N PRO A 20 -9.70 -35.41 -7.28
CA PRO A 20 -9.97 -35.60 -8.71
C PRO A 20 -11.11 -36.57 -9.01
N GLU A 21 -11.25 -37.63 -8.21
CA GLU A 21 -12.29 -38.65 -8.41
C GLU A 21 -13.72 -38.11 -8.21
N LEU A 22 -13.85 -36.98 -7.50
CA LEU A 22 -15.12 -36.31 -7.28
C LEU A 22 -15.24 -34.99 -8.03
N GLU A 23 -14.24 -34.57 -8.81
CA GLU A 23 -14.17 -33.19 -9.37
C GLU A 23 -14.41 -32.14 -8.26
N PHE A 24 -13.88 -32.41 -7.06
CA PHE A 24 -14.09 -31.56 -5.89
C PHE A 24 -12.90 -30.64 -5.70
N GLU A 25 -13.16 -29.33 -5.66
CA GLU A 25 -12.13 -28.33 -5.44
C GLU A 25 -12.56 -27.34 -4.34
N ILE A 26 -11.65 -27.05 -3.41
CA ILE A 26 -11.79 -25.98 -2.43
C ILE A 26 -10.72 -24.94 -2.70
N THR A 27 -11.14 -23.79 -3.25
CA THR A 27 -10.28 -22.63 -3.45
C THR A 27 -10.42 -21.65 -2.29
N LYS A 28 -9.27 -21.23 -1.72
CA LYS A 28 -9.09 -20.16 -0.72
C LYS A 28 -10.09 -20.13 0.45
N GLN A 29 -9.72 -20.75 1.57
CA GLN A 29 -10.43 -20.65 2.85
C GLN A 29 -9.45 -20.24 3.92
N THR A 30 -9.91 -19.63 5.02
CA THR A 30 -9.05 -19.28 6.16
C THR A 30 -8.19 -20.46 6.62
N GLY A 31 -6.94 -20.18 7.00
CA GLY A 31 -6.02 -21.21 7.50
C GLY A 31 -6.62 -22.02 8.66
N LEU A 32 -6.40 -23.33 8.64
CA LEU A 32 -7.00 -24.28 9.58
C LEU A 32 -6.05 -25.44 9.87
N ILE A 33 -5.99 -25.86 11.13
CA ILE A 33 -5.37 -27.12 11.55
C ILE A 33 -6.49 -28.12 11.82
N THR A 34 -6.51 -29.22 11.08
CA THR A 34 -7.57 -30.22 11.15
C THR A 34 -7.03 -31.60 10.75
N THR A 35 -7.90 -32.53 10.37
CA THR A 35 -7.55 -33.83 9.79
C THR A 35 -8.15 -33.95 8.39
N VAL A 36 -7.72 -34.95 7.62
CA VAL A 36 -8.35 -35.25 6.31
C VAL A 36 -9.86 -35.48 6.48
N GLU A 37 -10.26 -36.21 7.52
CA GLU A 37 -11.67 -36.40 7.89
C GLU A 37 -12.38 -35.07 8.18
N GLY A 38 -11.76 -34.19 8.96
CA GLY A 38 -12.33 -32.90 9.35
C GLY A 38 -12.57 -31.97 8.16
N ILE A 39 -11.73 -32.04 7.12
CA ILE A 39 -11.93 -31.31 5.86
C ILE A 39 -13.17 -31.82 5.13
N LEU A 40 -13.32 -33.14 5.01
CA LEU A 40 -14.47 -33.77 4.37
C LEU A 40 -15.76 -33.46 5.13
N GLU A 41 -15.74 -33.54 6.46
CA GLU A 41 -16.89 -33.22 7.30
C GLU A 41 -17.34 -31.77 7.15
N ARG A 42 -16.40 -30.81 7.15
CA ARG A 42 -16.72 -29.40 6.91
C ARG A 42 -17.30 -29.16 5.52
N ALA A 43 -16.79 -29.84 4.50
CA ALA A 43 -17.34 -29.77 3.16
C ALA A 43 -18.78 -30.30 3.11
N ILE A 44 -19.03 -31.46 3.73
CA ILE A 44 -20.36 -32.07 3.85
C ILE A 44 -21.33 -31.13 4.57
N ASP A 45 -20.92 -30.54 5.69
CA ASP A 45 -21.77 -29.65 6.49
C ASP A 45 -22.07 -28.34 5.76
N GLY A 46 -21.08 -27.78 5.05
CA GLY A 46 -21.27 -26.62 4.18
C GLY A 46 -22.30 -26.90 3.09
N LEU A 47 -22.17 -28.03 2.39
CA LEU A 47 -23.13 -28.44 1.36
C LEU A 47 -24.53 -28.72 1.93
N LYS A 48 -24.63 -29.37 3.09
CA LYS A 48 -25.91 -29.61 3.78
C LYS A 48 -26.59 -28.30 4.17
N HIS A 49 -25.84 -27.28 4.61
CA HIS A 49 -26.40 -25.98 4.92
C HIS A 49 -26.96 -25.30 3.65
N THR A 50 -26.23 -25.36 2.53
CA THR A 50 -26.69 -24.86 1.23
C THR A 50 -27.93 -25.60 0.73
N ILE A 51 -28.03 -26.92 0.96
CA ILE A 51 -29.23 -27.70 0.61
C ILE A 51 -30.44 -27.26 1.46
N LYS A 52 -30.24 -26.94 2.74
CA LYS A 52 -31.30 -26.48 3.65
C LYS A 52 -31.75 -25.04 3.39
N SER A 53 -30.91 -24.20 2.79
CA SER A 53 -31.28 -22.81 2.48
C SER A 53 -32.22 -22.66 1.28
N PHE A 54 -32.43 -23.72 0.48
CA PHE A 54 -33.45 -23.69 -0.57
C PHE A 54 -34.85 -23.60 0.05
N THR A 55 -35.57 -22.54 -0.27
CA THR A 55 -36.96 -22.35 0.18
C THR A 55 -37.96 -23.09 -0.71
N ASP A 56 -39.19 -23.30 -0.23
CA ASP A 56 -40.25 -23.97 -1.01
C ASP A 56 -40.60 -23.22 -2.30
N GLU A 57 -40.38 -21.91 -2.37
CA GLU A 57 -40.56 -21.10 -3.59
C GLU A 57 -39.45 -21.34 -4.62
N ASP A 58 -38.19 -21.53 -4.18
CA ASP A 58 -37.05 -21.81 -5.06
C ASP A 58 -37.17 -23.16 -5.78
N LEU A 59 -37.91 -24.10 -5.17
CA LEU A 59 -38.15 -25.45 -5.68
C LEU A 59 -39.23 -25.53 -6.76
N LEU A 60 -39.89 -24.40 -7.10
CA LEU A 60 -40.86 -24.32 -8.20
C LEU A 60 -40.18 -24.28 -9.58
N LEU A 61 -38.89 -23.92 -9.64
CA LEU A 61 -38.07 -23.94 -10.85
C LEU A 61 -37.44 -25.33 -11.05
N SER A 62 -37.69 -25.97 -12.18
CA SER A 62 -37.17 -27.31 -12.51
C SER A 62 -35.64 -27.40 -12.46
N GLU A 63 -34.93 -26.30 -12.73
CA GLU A 63 -33.47 -26.23 -12.68
C GLU A 63 -32.93 -26.36 -11.25
N ASN A 64 -33.58 -25.73 -10.26
CA ASN A 64 -33.18 -25.81 -8.86
C ASN A 64 -33.43 -27.19 -8.25
N VAL A 65 -34.48 -27.87 -8.70
CA VAL A 65 -34.76 -29.27 -8.31
C VAL A 65 -33.63 -30.20 -8.78
N SER A 66 -33.16 -30.03 -10.02
CA SER A 66 -32.05 -30.82 -10.56
C SER A 66 -30.73 -30.54 -9.83
N SER A 67 -30.42 -29.26 -9.58
CA SER A 67 -29.21 -28.85 -8.86
C SER A 67 -29.20 -29.36 -7.42
N ARG A 68 -30.33 -29.28 -6.71
CA ARG A 68 -30.46 -29.83 -5.35
C ARG A 68 -30.24 -31.34 -5.33
N GLN A 69 -30.77 -32.06 -6.32
CA GLN A 69 -30.58 -33.51 -6.40
C GLN A 69 -29.11 -33.88 -6.64
N LYS A 70 -28.42 -33.17 -7.54
CA LYS A 70 -26.98 -33.33 -7.74
C LYS A 70 -26.17 -33.06 -6.47
N LEU A 71 -26.53 -32.02 -5.70
CA LEU A 71 -25.89 -31.72 -4.41
C LEU A 71 -26.11 -32.83 -3.38
N CYS A 72 -27.33 -33.38 -3.29
CA CYS A 72 -27.61 -34.52 -2.41
C CYS A 72 -26.79 -35.76 -2.81
N ASP A 73 -26.73 -36.08 -4.10
CA ASP A 73 -25.94 -37.20 -4.62
C ASP A 73 -24.44 -37.00 -4.33
N PHE A 74 -23.97 -35.76 -4.43
CA PHE A 74 -22.59 -35.39 -4.11
C PHE A 74 -22.25 -35.53 -2.62
N VAL A 75 -23.17 -35.10 -1.75
CA VAL A 75 -23.03 -35.29 -0.29
C VAL A 75 -22.99 -36.78 0.07
N LEU A 76 -23.76 -37.64 -0.60
CA LEU A 76 -23.70 -39.08 -0.41
C LEU A 76 -22.32 -39.64 -0.79
N LYS A 77 -21.77 -39.23 -1.94
CA LYS A 77 -20.41 -39.64 -2.36
C LYS A 77 -19.34 -39.21 -1.35
N LEU A 78 -19.35 -37.95 -0.89
CA LEU A 78 -18.43 -37.48 0.14
C LEU A 78 -18.56 -38.26 1.46
N THR A 79 -19.79 -38.65 1.81
CA THR A 79 -20.05 -39.47 3.01
C THR A 79 -19.46 -40.87 2.85
N HIS A 80 -19.53 -41.49 1.67
CA HIS A 80 -18.90 -42.78 1.39
C HIS A 80 -17.38 -42.72 1.45
N LEU A 81 -16.76 -41.61 1.01
CA LEU A 81 -15.32 -41.39 1.18
C LEU A 81 -14.94 -41.27 2.67
N LYS A 82 -15.74 -40.53 3.45
CA LYS A 82 -15.53 -40.38 4.90
C LYS A 82 -15.62 -41.71 5.64
N GLU A 83 -16.52 -42.61 5.23
CA GLU A 83 -16.66 -43.95 5.83
C GLU A 83 -15.52 -44.91 5.43
N GLY A 84 -14.68 -44.53 4.45
CA GLY A 84 -13.59 -45.35 3.96
C GLY A 84 -14.05 -46.49 3.03
N ASN A 85 -15.22 -46.35 2.41
CA ASN A 85 -15.78 -47.36 1.50
C ASN A 85 -15.09 -47.36 0.13
N GLU A 86 -14.51 -46.23 -0.28
CA GLU A 86 -13.79 -46.04 -1.54
C GLU A 86 -12.43 -45.36 -1.33
N SER A 87 -11.46 -45.69 -2.18
CA SER A 87 -10.15 -45.02 -2.22
C SER A 87 -10.24 -43.75 -3.06
N PHE A 88 -9.62 -42.67 -2.60
CA PHE A 88 -9.56 -41.39 -3.30
C PHE A 88 -8.18 -40.76 -3.14
N THR A 89 -7.88 -39.81 -4.02
CA THR A 89 -6.64 -39.04 -3.98
C THR A 89 -6.93 -37.69 -3.34
N PHE A 90 -6.14 -37.33 -2.33
CA PHE A 90 -6.23 -36.02 -1.68
C PHE A 90 -5.02 -35.18 -2.08
N ILE A 91 -5.25 -34.14 -2.86
CA ILE A 91 -4.21 -33.23 -3.34
C ILE A 91 -4.30 -31.92 -2.56
N LEU A 92 -3.22 -31.55 -1.88
CA LEU A 92 -3.08 -30.26 -1.20
C LEU A 92 -1.98 -29.47 -1.90
N SER A 93 -2.37 -28.46 -2.69
CA SER A 93 -1.44 -27.58 -3.38
C SER A 93 -1.39 -26.23 -2.65
N ASP A 94 -0.21 -25.83 -2.20
CA ASP A 94 -0.02 -24.57 -1.47
C ASP A 94 1.16 -23.77 -2.04
N ILE A 95 0.83 -22.65 -2.66
CA ILE A 95 1.81 -21.72 -3.22
C ILE A 95 2.73 -21.09 -2.15
N SER A 96 2.28 -20.97 -0.90
CA SER A 96 3.11 -20.45 0.19
C SER A 96 4.14 -21.47 0.70
N GLY A 97 3.90 -22.76 0.46
CA GLY A 97 4.74 -23.85 0.97
C GLY A 97 4.65 -24.10 2.48
N ASN A 98 3.69 -23.50 3.18
CA ASN A 98 3.55 -23.61 4.65
C ASN A 98 2.51 -24.64 5.10
N SER A 99 1.77 -25.25 4.16
CA SER A 99 0.86 -26.35 4.46
C SER A 99 1.60 -27.65 4.75
N TYR A 100 0.94 -28.54 5.50
CA TYR A 100 1.54 -29.79 5.95
C TYR A 100 0.51 -30.91 6.04
N VAL A 101 0.90 -32.12 5.65
CA VAL A 101 0.12 -33.35 5.86
C VAL A 101 0.99 -34.31 6.66
N GLU A 102 0.43 -34.88 7.73
CA GLU A 102 1.11 -35.81 8.62
C GLU A 102 1.49 -37.11 7.90
N SER A 103 2.76 -37.47 8.01
CA SER A 103 3.29 -38.79 7.67
C SER A 103 3.08 -39.74 8.84
N LEU A 104 2.49 -40.92 8.57
CA LEU A 104 2.28 -41.95 9.60
C LEU A 104 3.54 -42.79 9.86
N CYS A 105 4.57 -42.63 9.03
CA CYS A 105 5.87 -43.25 9.21
C CYS A 105 6.82 -42.31 9.96
N ALA A 106 7.50 -42.85 10.97
CA ALA A 106 8.54 -42.12 11.69
C ALA A 106 9.80 -41.97 10.80
N PRO A 107 10.45 -40.79 10.80
CA PRO A 107 11.73 -40.63 10.12
C PRO A 107 12.74 -41.68 10.62
N PRO A 108 13.52 -42.34 9.74
CA PRO A 108 13.81 -41.99 8.34
C PRO A 108 12.95 -42.70 7.28
N ALA A 109 11.90 -43.42 7.66
CA ALA A 109 11.05 -44.13 6.69
C ALA A 109 10.14 -43.13 5.95
N VAL A 110 10.13 -43.21 4.61
CA VAL A 110 9.22 -42.41 3.76
C VAL A 110 7.86 -43.10 3.74
N ASP A 111 6.79 -42.31 3.91
CA ASP A 111 5.42 -42.81 3.84
C ASP A 111 5.06 -43.20 2.39
N PRO A 112 4.72 -44.47 2.11
CA PRO A 112 4.43 -44.91 0.75
C PRO A 112 3.10 -44.36 0.20
N GLN A 113 2.24 -43.79 1.04
CA GLN A 113 0.93 -43.25 0.64
C GLN A 113 0.93 -41.72 0.48
N VAL A 114 2.05 -41.04 0.75
CA VAL A 114 2.16 -39.59 0.61
C VAL A 114 3.31 -39.26 -0.34
N ASP A 115 2.99 -38.60 -1.44
CA ASP A 115 3.98 -38.00 -2.34
C ASP A 115 3.98 -36.48 -2.14
N SER A 116 5.17 -35.89 -2.05
CA SER A 116 5.36 -34.46 -1.85
C SER A 116 6.30 -33.91 -2.92
N THR A 117 5.78 -33.06 -3.79
CA THR A 117 6.55 -32.39 -4.84
C THR A 117 6.65 -30.89 -4.55
N ARG A 118 7.78 -30.30 -4.93
CA ARG A 118 7.98 -28.85 -4.90
C ARG A 118 7.94 -28.33 -6.33
N PHE A 119 7.23 -27.24 -6.54
CA PHE A 119 7.14 -26.58 -7.84
C PHE A 119 7.62 -25.13 -7.76
N ILE A 120 7.99 -24.58 -8.90
CA ILE A 120 8.30 -23.16 -9.04
C ILE A 120 6.99 -22.44 -9.30
N ARG A 121 6.71 -21.41 -8.49
CA ARG A 121 5.53 -20.57 -8.63
C ARG A 121 5.54 -19.83 -9.95
N THR A 122 4.34 -19.58 -10.47
CA THR A 122 4.11 -18.66 -11.58
C THR A 122 4.18 -17.21 -11.09
N ILE A 123 4.39 -16.28 -12.01
CA ILE A 123 4.41 -14.84 -11.72
C ILE A 123 3.11 -14.38 -11.04
N ASP A 124 1.97 -14.93 -11.46
CA ASP A 124 0.68 -14.55 -10.88
C ASP A 124 0.48 -15.10 -9.46
N GLU A 125 1.08 -16.25 -9.14
CA GLU A 125 1.13 -16.78 -7.77
C GLU A 125 2.07 -15.98 -6.86
N ASP A 126 3.21 -15.53 -7.38
CA ASP A 126 4.11 -14.62 -6.64
C ASP A 126 3.42 -13.28 -6.35
N LYS A 127 2.65 -12.74 -7.30
CA LYS A 127 1.83 -11.53 -7.09
C LYS A 127 0.79 -11.78 -6.01
N LEU A 128 0.16 -12.95 -6.03
CA LEU A 128 -0.88 -13.30 -5.08
C LEU A 128 -0.34 -13.40 -3.63
N LEU A 129 0.89 -13.86 -3.48
CA LEU A 129 1.59 -13.94 -2.19
C LEU A 129 2.24 -12.61 -1.76
N GLY A 130 2.19 -11.57 -2.58
CA GLY A 130 2.81 -10.28 -2.30
C GLY A 130 4.35 -10.32 -2.28
N ILE A 131 4.95 -11.35 -2.88
CA ILE A 131 6.41 -11.52 -2.98
C ILE A 131 6.95 -11.18 -4.37
N TYR A 132 6.06 -10.80 -5.30
CA TYR A 132 6.45 -10.36 -6.63
C TYR A 132 7.10 -8.97 -6.58
N GLU A 133 8.38 -8.91 -6.93
CA GLU A 133 9.10 -7.65 -7.11
C GLU A 133 8.98 -7.18 -8.56
N PHE A 134 8.36 -6.01 -8.77
CA PHE A 134 8.35 -5.35 -10.08
C PHE A 134 9.79 -4.93 -10.45
N GLY A 135 10.29 -5.40 -11.61
CA GLY A 135 11.54 -4.91 -12.20
C GLY A 135 12.67 -5.92 -12.39
N VAL A 136 12.48 -7.20 -12.03
CA VAL A 136 13.51 -8.24 -12.28
C VAL A 136 13.53 -8.72 -13.75
N ASP A 137 12.53 -8.34 -14.54
CA ASP A 137 12.39 -8.80 -15.93
C ASP A 137 13.21 -8.01 -16.97
N ASN A 138 14.21 -7.22 -16.60
CA ASN A 138 15.12 -6.65 -17.62
C ASN A 138 16.60 -6.53 -17.28
N ASP A 139 17.09 -7.09 -16.16
CA ASP A 139 18.53 -7.21 -15.99
C ASP A 139 18.94 -8.43 -15.15
N ARG A 140 19.08 -9.58 -15.82
CA ARG A 140 19.66 -10.81 -15.23
C ARG A 140 21.19 -10.69 -15.01
N THR A 141 21.72 -9.48 -14.89
CA THR A 141 23.16 -9.20 -14.68
C THR A 141 23.50 -8.64 -13.30
N ALA A 142 22.51 -8.32 -12.45
CA ALA A 142 22.78 -7.97 -11.06
C ALA A 142 22.95 -9.24 -10.20
N THR A 143 24.13 -9.42 -9.61
CA THR A 143 24.41 -10.50 -8.65
C THR A 143 23.58 -10.35 -7.38
N GLU A 144 23.18 -11.48 -6.78
CA GLU A 144 22.41 -11.56 -5.52
C GLU A 144 23.00 -10.68 -4.38
N GLU A 145 24.32 -10.47 -4.38
CA GLU A 145 25.02 -9.61 -3.42
C GLU A 145 24.67 -8.12 -3.56
N THR A 146 24.41 -7.64 -4.77
CA THR A 146 24.12 -6.22 -5.03
C THR A 146 22.68 -5.87 -4.61
N GLN A 147 21.76 -6.81 -4.79
CA GLN A 147 20.37 -6.71 -4.31
C GLN A 147 20.30 -6.83 -2.78
N ALA A 148 21.11 -7.69 -2.16
CA ALA A 148 21.17 -7.82 -0.70
C ALA A 148 21.71 -6.57 0.00
N VAL A 149 22.66 -5.85 -0.61
CA VAL A 149 23.18 -4.57 -0.08
C VAL A 149 22.18 -3.44 -0.26
N ALA A 150 21.51 -3.37 -1.42
CA ALA A 150 20.44 -2.41 -1.65
C ALA A 150 19.28 -2.59 -0.66
N ASN A 151 18.91 -3.82 -0.34
CA ASN A 151 17.83 -4.11 0.61
C ASN A 151 18.24 -3.86 2.07
N LYS A 152 19.52 -4.02 2.44
CA LYS A 152 20.01 -3.67 3.79
C LYS A 152 20.01 -2.16 4.08
N LEU A 153 20.28 -1.32 3.08
CA LEU A 153 20.25 0.14 3.22
C LEU A 153 18.81 0.71 3.30
N GLN A 154 17.80 -0.06 2.93
CA GLN A 154 16.39 0.38 2.87
C GLN A 154 15.72 0.46 4.25
N ASP A 155 16.13 -0.37 5.21
CA ASP A 155 15.55 -0.39 6.56
C ASP A 155 16.40 0.34 7.62
N GLU A 156 17.66 0.67 7.30
CA GLU A 156 18.56 1.34 8.22
C GLU A 156 18.41 2.86 8.16
N VAL A 157 18.18 3.48 9.32
CA VAL A 157 18.21 4.93 9.45
C VAL A 157 19.67 5.38 9.45
N LEU A 158 20.06 6.08 8.37
CA LEU A 158 21.39 6.65 8.25
C LEU A 158 21.46 7.92 9.11
N ARG A 159 22.51 8.06 9.93
CA ARG A 159 22.71 9.25 10.77
C ARG A 159 24.04 9.90 10.42
N PHE A 160 24.01 11.17 10.03
CA PHE A 160 25.21 11.95 9.73
C PHE A 160 25.26 13.26 10.53
N PRO A 161 26.46 13.72 10.91
CA PRO A 161 26.63 15.00 11.57
C PRO A 161 26.40 16.15 10.57
N THR A 162 25.67 17.18 10.99
CA THR A 162 25.42 18.42 10.23
C THR A 162 25.44 19.62 11.17
N ASN A 163 25.30 20.83 10.64
CA ASN A 163 25.08 22.04 11.44
C ASN A 163 23.61 22.39 11.48
N CYS A 164 23.12 22.84 12.63
CA CYS A 164 21.75 23.33 12.76
C CYS A 164 21.52 24.56 11.88
N PRO A 165 20.47 24.61 11.04
CA PRO A 165 20.19 25.76 10.19
C PRO A 165 19.83 27.03 10.98
N ASN A 166 19.39 26.89 12.23
CA ASN A 166 18.98 28.01 13.08
C ASN A 166 20.14 28.61 13.91
N CYS A 167 20.96 27.78 14.55
CA CYS A 167 22.00 28.26 15.48
C CYS A 167 23.43 27.84 15.09
N SER A 168 23.59 27.12 13.99
CA SER A 168 24.86 26.58 13.50
C SER A 168 25.60 25.65 14.47
N ALA A 169 24.98 25.26 15.59
CA ALA A 169 25.53 24.25 16.49
C ALA A 169 25.60 22.89 15.80
N PRO A 170 26.58 22.03 16.16
CA PRO A 170 26.65 20.67 15.64
C PRO A 170 25.38 19.90 16.04
N ALA A 171 24.72 19.32 15.04
CA ALA A 171 23.50 18.53 15.16
C ALA A 171 23.65 17.24 14.35
N PHE A 172 22.66 16.35 14.45
CA PHE A 172 22.60 15.14 13.63
C PHE A 172 21.33 15.13 12.80
N THR A 173 21.46 14.78 11.53
CA THR A 173 20.33 14.48 10.66
C THR A 173 20.18 12.98 10.54
N ASN A 174 18.97 12.50 10.82
CA ASN A 174 18.57 11.13 10.53
C ASN A 174 17.92 11.12 9.15
N MET A 175 18.41 10.26 8.28
CA MET A 175 17.94 10.08 6.92
C MET A 175 17.39 8.67 6.78
N LYS A 176 16.15 8.57 6.30
CA LYS A 176 15.53 7.31 5.93
C LYS A 176 15.10 7.38 4.47
N VAL A 177 15.56 6.42 3.69
CA VAL A 177 15.11 6.22 2.32
C VAL A 177 13.89 5.30 2.36
N GLN A 178 12.74 5.81 1.95
CA GLN A 178 11.50 5.05 1.89
C GLN A 178 11.17 4.78 0.41
N ARG A 179 11.18 3.51 0.03
CA ARG A 179 10.56 3.08 -1.24
C ARG A 179 9.09 2.80 -1.02
N MET A 180 8.29 3.34 -1.93
CA MET A 180 6.86 3.09 -1.94
C MET A 180 6.55 1.85 -2.76
N TYR A 181 6.69 0.68 -2.15
CA TYR A 181 6.12 -0.50 -2.76
C TYR A 181 4.59 -0.34 -2.75
N SER A 182 3.95 -0.43 -3.92
CA SER A 182 2.50 -0.58 -4.01
C SER A 182 2.12 -1.99 -3.53
N VAL A 183 2.18 -2.21 -2.22
CA VAL A 183 1.70 -3.45 -1.61
C VAL A 183 0.26 -3.19 -1.18
N LEU A 184 -0.65 -3.70 -2.00
CA LEU A 184 -2.05 -3.81 -1.65
C LEU A 184 -2.17 -4.60 -0.34
N ALA A 185 -2.82 -3.97 0.65
CA ALA A 185 -3.32 -4.57 1.88
C ALA A 185 -2.28 -5.24 2.79
N ILE A 186 -1.66 -4.46 3.68
CA ILE A 186 -1.62 -4.71 5.14
C ILE A 186 -1.05 -3.44 5.78
N THR A 187 -1.70 -2.99 6.84
CA THR A 187 -1.53 -1.73 7.55
C THR A 187 -0.07 -1.35 7.85
N VAL A 188 0.54 -0.58 6.96
CA VAL A 188 1.69 0.30 7.19
C VAL A 188 1.44 1.54 6.32
N TYR A 189 1.70 2.73 6.84
CA TYR A 189 1.57 4.01 6.13
C TYR A 189 2.37 3.97 4.80
N CYS A 190 1.69 3.57 3.73
CA CYS A 190 2.20 3.54 2.37
C CYS A 190 1.39 4.56 1.59
N ILE A 191 2.02 5.69 1.25
CA ILE A 191 1.43 6.74 0.41
C ILE A 191 1.31 6.13 -1.00
N PRO A 192 0.14 5.76 -1.52
CA PRO A 192 0.08 5.03 -2.80
C PRO A 192 0.75 5.83 -3.93
N HIS A 193 1.39 5.19 -4.92
CA HIS A 193 1.83 5.82 -6.19
C HIS A 193 2.99 6.83 -6.20
N PHE A 194 3.63 7.17 -5.08
CA PHE A 194 4.71 8.16 -5.10
C PHE A 194 6.12 7.54 -5.07
N LYS A 195 7.11 8.15 -5.73
CA LYS A 195 8.43 7.55 -5.98
C LYS A 195 9.26 7.37 -4.70
N GLU A 196 10.49 6.86 -4.82
CA GLU A 196 11.45 6.79 -3.69
C GLU A 196 11.62 8.16 -3.04
N VAL A 197 11.35 8.25 -1.74
CA VAL A 197 11.41 9.48 -0.94
C VAL A 197 12.48 9.36 0.13
N VAL A 198 13.28 10.41 0.29
CA VAL A 198 14.27 10.54 1.35
C VAL A 198 13.74 11.50 2.40
N ILE A 199 13.46 10.97 3.60
CA ILE A 199 13.05 11.78 4.75
C ILE A 199 14.30 12.11 5.56
N MET A 200 14.54 13.39 5.77
CA MET A 200 15.63 13.93 6.59
C MET A 200 15.05 14.64 7.80
N ALA A 201 15.35 14.14 8.99
CA ALA A 201 14.91 14.75 10.24
C ALA A 201 16.12 15.22 11.06
N THR A 202 16.22 16.53 11.29
CA THR A 202 17.24 17.12 12.16
C THR A 202 16.60 17.55 13.46
N ASN A 203 17.18 17.12 14.59
CA ASN A 203 16.81 17.60 15.92
C ASN A 203 18.05 18.19 16.58
N CYS A 204 18.01 19.49 16.90
CA CYS A 204 19.13 20.19 17.53
C CYS A 204 18.97 20.20 19.05
N ASP A 205 19.88 19.53 19.76
CA ASP A 205 19.87 19.48 21.23
C ASP A 205 20.23 20.83 21.88
N ALA A 206 20.90 21.73 21.16
CA ALA A 206 21.35 23.01 21.68
C ALA A 206 20.24 24.09 21.72
N CYS A 207 19.42 24.17 20.68
CA CYS A 207 18.36 25.19 20.56
C CYS A 207 16.94 24.61 20.47
N GLY A 208 16.79 23.29 20.42
CA GLY A 208 15.50 22.61 20.30
C GLY A 208 14.85 22.70 18.92
N HIS A 209 15.56 23.20 17.91
CA HIS A 209 15.05 23.30 16.54
C HIS A 209 14.88 21.92 15.92
N LYS A 210 13.71 21.68 15.31
CA LYS A 210 13.35 20.43 14.64
C LYS A 210 12.96 20.73 13.20
N THR A 211 13.52 19.97 12.27
CA THR A 211 13.16 20.02 10.85
C THR A 211 12.83 18.61 10.37
N ASN A 212 11.79 18.50 9.54
CA ASN A 212 11.46 17.30 8.78
C ASN A 212 11.42 17.73 7.32
N GLU A 213 12.46 17.37 6.58
CA GLU A 213 12.57 17.65 5.16
C GLU A 213 12.32 16.38 4.37
N VAL A 214 11.56 16.52 3.31
CA VAL A 214 11.24 15.45 2.39
C VAL A 214 11.88 15.80 1.06
N LYS A 215 12.74 14.93 0.57
CA LYS A 215 13.36 15.06 -0.75
C LYS A 215 12.96 13.88 -1.60
N SER A 216 12.70 14.13 -2.87
CA SER A 216 12.51 13.05 -3.83
C SER A 216 13.87 12.41 -4.11
N GLY A 217 13.97 11.09 -3.97
CA GLY A 217 15.15 10.32 -4.36
C GLY A 217 15.23 10.10 -5.87
N SER A 218 14.19 10.51 -6.59
CA SER A 218 14.11 10.49 -8.05
C SER A 218 14.57 11.82 -8.66
N GLY A 219 15.01 11.78 -9.91
CA GLY A 219 15.34 12.98 -10.68
C GLY A 219 14.11 13.85 -11.01
N ILE A 220 14.33 14.85 -11.85
CA ILE A 220 13.24 15.67 -12.39
C ILE A 220 12.47 14.83 -13.42
N GLU A 221 11.15 14.80 -13.30
CA GLU A 221 10.28 14.08 -14.24
C GLU A 221 10.23 14.73 -15.61
N ASP A 222 9.95 13.93 -16.63
CA ASP A 222 9.73 14.39 -18.01
C ASP A 222 8.66 15.50 -18.09
N LYS A 223 7.64 15.44 -17.22
CA LYS A 223 6.52 16.39 -17.19
C LYS A 223 6.29 16.97 -15.80
N GLY A 224 5.86 18.24 -15.78
CA GLY A 224 5.31 18.85 -14.58
C GLY A 224 3.91 18.30 -14.30
N ILE A 225 3.47 18.44 -13.04
CA ILE A 225 2.13 18.02 -12.60
C ILE A 225 1.39 19.19 -11.96
N CYS A 226 0.09 19.27 -12.23
CA CYS A 226 -0.83 20.15 -11.55
C CYS A 226 -1.94 19.28 -10.93
N ILE A 227 -2.00 19.25 -9.60
CA ILE A 227 -2.99 18.48 -8.84
C ILE A 227 -4.02 19.45 -8.29
N THR A 228 -5.27 19.28 -8.71
CA THR A 228 -6.42 20.06 -8.22
C THR A 228 -7.30 19.18 -7.34
N LEU A 229 -7.35 19.50 -6.05
CA LEU A 229 -8.21 18.85 -5.05
C LEU A 229 -9.38 19.78 -4.70
N LYS A 230 -10.61 19.32 -4.90
CA LYS A 230 -11.81 19.97 -4.38
C LYS A 230 -12.18 19.32 -3.05
N VAL A 231 -12.03 20.05 -1.96
CA VAL A 231 -12.33 19.56 -0.61
C VAL A 231 -13.84 19.55 -0.43
N ALA A 232 -14.46 18.38 -0.41
CA ALA A 232 -15.91 18.22 -0.30
C ALA A 232 -16.35 18.01 1.15
N ASP A 233 -15.58 17.25 1.93
CA ASP A 233 -15.91 16.87 3.30
C ASP A 233 -14.68 16.86 4.22
N GLU A 234 -14.89 16.56 5.51
CA GLU A 234 -13.80 16.52 6.51
C GLU A 234 -12.81 15.37 6.26
N SER A 235 -13.21 14.29 5.59
CA SER A 235 -12.28 13.19 5.28
C SER A 235 -11.21 13.61 4.27
N ASP A 236 -11.51 14.60 3.42
CA ASP A 236 -10.54 15.19 2.51
C ASP A 236 -9.44 15.99 3.23
N LEU A 237 -9.70 16.46 4.46
CA LEU A 237 -8.71 17.18 5.27
C LEU A 237 -7.62 16.26 5.82
N GLU A 238 -7.95 14.99 6.03
CA GLU A 238 -7.05 13.94 6.52
C GLU A 238 -6.18 13.33 5.42
N ARG A 239 -6.41 13.70 4.15
CA ARG A 239 -5.61 13.20 3.02
C ARG A 239 -4.15 13.60 3.19
N ASP A 240 -3.28 12.63 2.94
CA ASP A 240 -1.84 12.79 2.94
C ASP A 240 -1.38 13.60 1.72
N VAL A 241 -0.49 14.55 1.94
CA VAL A 241 0.08 15.41 0.91
C VAL A 241 1.61 15.41 1.04
N VAL A 242 2.27 15.11 -0.08
CA VAL A 242 3.71 15.35 -0.27
C VAL A 242 3.85 16.59 -1.13
N ILE A 243 4.49 17.62 -0.58
CA ILE A 243 4.81 18.86 -1.28
C ILE A 243 6.30 18.83 -1.56
N SER A 244 6.71 18.93 -2.83
CA SER A 244 8.12 19.10 -3.18
C SER A 244 8.61 20.51 -2.85
N ASP A 245 9.92 20.72 -2.90
CA ASP A 245 10.52 22.05 -2.75
C ASP A 245 10.20 23.00 -3.91
N THR A 246 9.93 22.46 -5.10
CA THR A 246 9.57 23.21 -6.32
C THR A 246 8.06 23.40 -6.49
N CYS A 247 7.24 22.82 -5.61
CA CYS A 247 5.80 22.95 -5.70
C CYS A 247 5.35 24.37 -5.32
N SER A 248 4.40 24.88 -6.10
CA SER A 248 3.61 26.07 -5.76
C SER A 248 2.21 25.63 -5.30
N LEU A 249 1.70 26.30 -4.28
CA LEU A 249 0.39 26.05 -3.69
C LEU A 249 -0.52 27.25 -3.94
N ALA A 250 -1.76 26.99 -4.36
CA ALA A 250 -2.77 28.02 -4.52
C ALA A 250 -4.14 27.59 -3.96
N ILE A 251 -4.85 28.55 -3.36
CA ILE A 251 -6.26 28.44 -2.95
C ILE A 251 -7.02 29.59 -3.66
N PRO A 252 -7.57 29.34 -4.86
CA PRO A 252 -8.14 30.40 -5.70
C PRO A 252 -9.27 31.19 -5.03
N GLU A 253 -10.12 30.52 -4.23
CA GLU A 253 -11.26 31.17 -3.56
C GLU A 253 -10.83 32.12 -2.43
N LEU A 254 -9.59 31.99 -1.96
CA LEU A 254 -8.99 32.86 -0.94
C LEU A 254 -7.96 33.84 -1.49
N ASP A 255 -7.63 33.75 -2.79
CA ASP A 255 -6.54 34.51 -3.42
C ASP A 255 -5.20 34.30 -2.68
N ILE A 256 -4.97 33.07 -2.21
CA ILE A 256 -3.71 32.68 -1.55
C ILE A 256 -2.85 31.97 -2.57
N HIS A 257 -1.64 32.48 -2.75
CA HIS A 257 -0.61 31.89 -3.58
C HIS A 257 0.69 31.81 -2.78
N MET A 258 1.28 30.62 -2.74
CA MET A 258 2.56 30.36 -2.11
C MET A 258 3.48 29.69 -3.12
N SER A 259 4.52 30.40 -3.52
CA SER A 259 5.55 29.87 -4.41
C SER A 259 6.73 29.39 -3.59
N GLY A 260 7.16 28.14 -3.81
CA GLY A 260 8.36 27.58 -3.19
C GLY A 260 8.25 27.51 -1.67
N THR A 261 7.62 26.44 -1.14
CA THR A 261 7.50 26.16 0.30
C THR A 261 8.84 25.94 1.03
N GLY A 262 9.97 26.18 0.35
CA GLY A 262 11.34 26.27 0.88
C GLY A 262 11.99 24.92 1.16
N SER A 263 11.19 23.92 1.55
CA SER A 263 11.63 22.56 1.79
C SER A 263 10.45 21.61 1.53
N GLY A 264 10.72 20.45 0.95
CA GLY A 264 9.69 19.45 0.72
C GLY A 264 9.16 18.93 2.05
N ARG A 265 7.86 18.69 2.13
CA ARG A 265 7.17 18.31 3.37
C ARG A 265 6.17 17.20 3.12
N TYR A 266 6.04 16.33 4.10
CA TYR A 266 4.94 15.39 4.20
C TYR A 266 3.99 15.90 5.28
N THR A 267 2.73 16.09 4.91
CA THR A 267 1.70 16.68 5.78
C THR A 267 0.32 16.17 5.34
N THR A 268 -0.74 16.70 5.92
CA THR A 268 -2.12 16.49 5.48
C THR A 268 -2.68 17.78 4.89
N VAL A 269 -3.83 17.73 4.23
CA VAL A 269 -4.53 18.93 3.73
C VAL A 269 -4.82 19.92 4.86
N GLU A 270 -5.23 19.43 6.04
CA GLU A 270 -5.37 20.25 7.25
C GLU A 270 -4.03 20.86 7.71
N GLY A 271 -2.96 20.06 7.66
CA GLY A 271 -1.62 20.50 8.06
C GLY A 271 -1.09 21.64 7.18
N ILE A 272 -1.45 21.65 5.90
CA ILE A 272 -1.16 22.77 4.99
C ILE A 272 -1.86 24.04 5.48
N ALA A 273 -3.16 23.99 5.76
CA ALA A 273 -3.91 25.15 6.24
C ALA A 273 -3.33 25.71 7.54
N SER A 274 -3.01 24.83 8.48
CA SER A 274 -2.38 25.20 9.76
C SER A 274 -1.02 25.87 9.55
N THR A 275 -0.21 25.35 8.62
CA THR A 275 1.09 25.93 8.28
C THR A 275 0.94 27.33 7.68
N ILE A 276 -0.03 27.55 6.78
CA ILE A 276 -0.32 28.86 6.21
C ILE A 276 -0.69 29.86 7.30
N ILE A 277 -1.58 29.46 8.23
CA ILE A 277 -2.00 30.30 9.35
C ILE A 277 -0.80 30.67 10.24
N ASP A 278 0.06 29.69 10.55
CA ASP A 278 1.25 29.90 11.37
C ASP A 278 2.25 30.84 10.69
N ASP A 279 2.49 30.66 9.40
CA ASP A 279 3.38 31.53 8.62
C ASP A 279 2.82 32.95 8.53
N LEU A 280 1.51 33.10 8.31
CA LEU A 280 0.85 34.41 8.35
C LEU A 280 1.01 35.08 9.72
N LYS A 281 0.87 34.35 10.83
CA LYS A 281 1.05 34.88 12.19
C LYS A 281 2.50 35.27 12.46
N ARG A 282 3.47 34.44 12.05
CA ARG A 282 4.91 34.68 12.29
C ARG A 282 5.44 35.86 11.49
N HIS A 283 5.05 35.99 10.22
CA HIS A 283 5.55 37.05 9.35
C HIS A 283 4.83 38.39 9.54
N ASN A 284 3.64 38.40 10.17
CA ASN A 284 2.85 39.60 10.39
C ASN A 284 2.59 39.90 11.89
N PRO A 285 3.63 40.02 12.74
CA PRO A 285 3.46 40.22 14.18
C PRO A 285 2.75 41.54 14.52
N PHE A 286 2.90 42.56 13.69
CA PHE A 286 2.23 43.87 13.84
C PHE A 286 0.73 43.84 13.54
N VAL A 287 0.23 42.74 12.96
CA VAL A 287 -1.20 42.57 12.62
C VAL A 287 -1.93 41.69 13.65
N PHE A 288 -1.20 40.83 14.36
CA PHE A 288 -1.75 39.95 15.41
C PHE A 288 -1.48 40.45 16.84
N GLY A 289 -0.60 41.44 17.02
CA GLY A 289 -0.33 42.09 18.31
C GLY A 289 -1.40 43.10 18.73
N ASP A 290 -1.25 43.64 19.94
CA ASP A 290 -2.11 44.69 20.52
C ASP A 290 -2.06 46.03 19.77
N SER A 291 -1.04 46.22 18.93
CA SER A 291 -0.78 47.42 18.16
C SER A 291 -1.49 47.45 16.80
N ALA A 292 -2.17 46.35 16.43
CA ALA A 292 -2.91 46.24 15.18
C ALA A 292 -4.19 47.08 15.23
N LYS A 293 -4.55 47.73 14.11
CA LYS A 293 -5.86 48.34 13.95
C LYS A 293 -6.94 47.25 13.97
N GLU A 294 -8.02 47.49 14.70
CA GLU A 294 -9.12 46.52 14.87
C GLU A 294 -9.64 46.00 13.52
N ASP A 295 -9.77 46.88 12.53
CA ASP A 295 -10.23 46.55 11.18
C ASP A 295 -9.34 45.50 10.47
N VAL A 296 -8.02 45.55 10.68
CA VAL A 296 -7.06 44.64 10.04
C VAL A 296 -7.00 43.33 10.81
N ARG A 297 -7.07 43.41 12.15
CA ARG A 297 -7.14 42.24 13.03
C ARG A 297 -8.39 41.41 12.74
N GLN A 298 -9.54 42.07 12.55
CA GLN A 298 -10.79 41.41 12.17
C GLN A 298 -10.63 40.67 10.83
N ARG A 299 -10.11 41.34 9.79
CA ARG A 299 -9.89 40.72 8.47
C ARG A 299 -8.94 39.53 8.51
N MET A 300 -7.87 39.61 9.31
CA MET A 300 -6.95 38.49 9.48
C MET A 300 -7.55 37.34 10.29
N SER A 301 -8.36 37.65 11.31
CA SER A 301 -9.10 36.63 12.05
C SER A 301 -10.13 35.94 11.15
N ASP A 302 -10.80 36.69 10.28
CA ASP A 302 -11.76 36.15 9.31
C ASP A 302 -11.05 35.28 8.27
N LEU A 303 -9.84 35.68 7.82
CA LEU A 303 -9.02 34.87 6.90
C LEU A 303 -8.53 33.59 7.58
N ALA A 304 -8.09 33.66 8.84
CA ALA A 304 -7.66 32.50 9.61
C ALA A 304 -8.82 31.51 9.84
N ALA A 305 -10.00 32.01 10.26
CA ALA A 305 -11.20 31.18 10.41
C ALA A 305 -11.64 30.56 9.08
N LYS A 306 -11.47 31.30 7.97
CA LYS A 306 -11.70 30.76 6.63
C LYS A 306 -10.68 29.66 6.28
N LEU A 307 -9.43 29.75 6.71
CA LEU A 307 -8.41 28.74 6.44
C LEU A 307 -8.58 27.48 7.31
N GLU A 308 -9.09 27.63 8.54
CA GLU A 308 -9.39 26.50 9.44
C GLU A 308 -10.47 25.56 8.87
N SER A 309 -11.35 26.06 7.99
CA SER A 309 -12.31 25.23 7.25
C SER A 309 -12.11 25.39 5.74
N LEU A 310 -11.32 24.47 5.16
CA LEU A 310 -11.15 24.36 3.71
C LEU A 310 -12.30 23.62 3.00
N VAL A 311 -13.30 23.14 3.76
CA VAL A 311 -14.45 22.45 3.20
C VAL A 311 -15.18 23.36 2.20
N GLY A 312 -15.42 22.86 1.00
CA GLY A 312 -16.03 23.58 -0.12
C GLY A 312 -15.05 24.45 -0.93
N ARG A 313 -13.74 24.27 -0.79
CA ARG A 313 -12.71 25.03 -1.53
C ARG A 313 -11.77 24.16 -2.32
N THR A 314 -11.02 24.79 -3.20
CA THR A 314 -10.10 24.12 -4.11
C THR A 314 -8.66 24.37 -3.70
N LEU A 315 -7.90 23.29 -3.54
CA LEU A 315 -6.46 23.30 -3.33
C LEU A 315 -5.77 22.92 -4.65
N VAL A 316 -4.86 23.78 -5.13
CA VAL A 316 -4.10 23.55 -6.36
C VAL A 316 -2.62 23.45 -6.01
N LEU A 317 -2.01 22.30 -6.33
CA LEU A 317 -0.59 22.03 -6.18
C LEU A 317 0.04 21.92 -7.56
N ASN A 318 0.88 22.89 -7.92
CA ASN A 318 1.55 22.90 -9.21
C ASN A 318 3.05 22.70 -9.01
N ASP A 319 3.55 21.55 -9.44
CA ASP A 319 4.94 21.13 -9.29
C ASP A 319 5.60 20.87 -10.66
N PRO A 320 6.52 21.75 -11.09
CA PRO A 320 7.29 21.56 -12.31
C PRO A 320 8.12 20.28 -12.32
N CYS A 321 8.57 19.79 -11.16
CA CYS A 321 9.41 18.59 -11.08
C CYS A 321 8.63 17.27 -11.09
N GLY A 322 7.30 17.30 -11.01
CA GLY A 322 6.48 16.09 -10.99
C GLY A 322 6.61 15.24 -9.72
N ASN A 323 7.02 15.87 -8.62
CA ASN A 323 7.45 15.24 -7.37
C ASN A 323 6.55 15.63 -6.18
N SER A 324 5.29 15.99 -6.45
CA SER A 324 4.28 16.23 -5.42
C SER A 324 3.15 15.20 -5.52
N TYR A 325 2.45 14.96 -4.42
CA TYR A 325 1.43 13.93 -4.35
C TYR A 325 0.33 14.28 -3.35
N VAL A 326 -0.89 13.84 -3.64
CA VAL A 326 -2.04 13.90 -2.74
C VAL A 326 -2.69 12.52 -2.73
N SER A 327 -3.05 12.01 -1.55
CA SER A 327 -3.69 10.70 -1.43
C SER A 327 -5.19 10.73 -1.75
N GLY A 328 -5.69 9.59 -2.22
CA GLY A 328 -7.11 9.35 -2.48
C GLY A 328 -7.55 9.57 -3.92
N ASP A 329 -8.77 9.15 -4.21
CA ASP A 329 -9.39 9.26 -5.53
C ASP A 329 -10.12 10.60 -5.71
N GLY A 330 -10.55 10.90 -6.94
CA GLY A 330 -11.32 12.11 -7.26
C GLY A 330 -10.47 13.38 -7.43
N LEU A 331 -9.15 13.22 -7.59
CA LEU A 331 -8.22 14.30 -7.91
C LEU A 331 -8.21 14.57 -9.42
N ASP A 332 -8.13 15.84 -9.80
CA ASP A 332 -7.87 16.23 -11.18
C ASP A 332 -6.36 16.49 -11.33
N VAL A 333 -5.69 15.58 -12.03
CA VAL A 333 -4.22 15.57 -12.16
C VAL A 333 -3.87 15.81 -13.63
N GLU A 334 -3.41 17.03 -13.93
CA GLU A 334 -2.95 17.41 -15.24
C GLU A 334 -1.43 17.29 -15.34
N ARG A 335 -0.93 16.59 -16.35
CA ARG A 335 0.50 16.55 -16.68
C ARG A 335 0.79 17.51 -17.81
N TYR A 336 1.73 18.43 -17.62
CA TYR A 336 2.04 19.47 -18.60
C TYR A 336 3.51 19.46 -19.00
N GLU A 337 3.77 19.92 -20.22
CA GLU A 337 5.14 20.19 -20.69
C GLU A 337 5.63 21.48 -20.05
N ARG A 338 6.77 21.40 -19.37
CA ARG A 338 7.39 22.53 -18.69
C ARG A 338 7.67 23.66 -19.68
N SER A 339 7.41 24.89 -19.26
CA SER A 339 7.79 26.08 -20.03
C SER A 339 9.31 26.27 -20.08
N TYR A 340 9.77 27.10 -21.01
CA TYR A 340 11.20 27.42 -21.14
C TYR A 340 11.78 28.00 -19.84
N ASP A 341 11.06 28.92 -19.19
CA ASP A 341 11.48 29.55 -17.94
C ASP A 341 11.56 28.55 -16.80
N GLN A 342 10.59 27.62 -16.70
CA GLN A 342 10.65 26.53 -15.72
C GLN A 342 11.85 25.61 -15.96
N ASN A 343 12.19 25.32 -17.22
CA ASN A 343 13.37 24.53 -17.53
C ASN A 343 14.67 25.28 -17.21
N GLU A 344 14.69 26.60 -17.35
CA GLU A 344 15.82 27.45 -16.99
C GLU A 344 16.05 27.44 -15.48
N GLU A 345 14.98 27.64 -14.69
CA GLU A 345 15.02 27.59 -13.22
C GLU A 345 15.48 26.23 -12.70
N LEU A 346 15.10 25.15 -13.39
CA LEU A 346 15.53 23.78 -13.08
C LEU A 346 16.92 23.42 -13.64
N GLY A 347 17.57 24.33 -14.40
CA GLY A 347 18.87 24.11 -15.01
C GLY A 347 18.88 23.06 -16.12
N LEU A 348 17.72 22.76 -16.71
CA LEU A 348 17.54 21.74 -17.74
C LEU A 348 17.84 22.24 -19.15
N ASN A 349 17.79 23.55 -19.40
CA ASN A 349 18.11 24.10 -20.72
C ASN A 349 19.59 23.93 -21.09
N ASP A 350 20.49 23.96 -20.10
CA ASP A 350 21.93 23.84 -20.28
C ASP A 350 22.44 22.39 -20.20
N ILE A 351 21.56 21.42 -19.94
CA ILE A 351 21.94 20.02 -19.80
C ILE A 351 22.25 19.43 -21.19
N LYS A 352 23.52 19.09 -21.42
CA LYS A 352 23.95 18.43 -22.66
C LYS A 352 23.92 16.93 -22.43
N THR A 353 22.92 16.22 -22.94
CA THR A 353 22.84 14.75 -22.82
C THR A 353 23.55 13.99 -23.95
N GLU A 354 24.13 14.70 -24.92
CA GLU A 354 24.80 14.13 -26.09
C GLU A 354 26.30 14.48 -26.12
N ASN A 355 27.12 13.58 -26.67
CA ASN A 355 28.58 13.68 -26.80
C ASN A 355 29.39 13.60 -25.48
N TYR A 356 28.94 12.80 -24.52
CA TYR A 356 29.84 12.23 -23.51
C TYR A 356 30.55 11.01 -24.11
N SER A 357 31.65 11.25 -24.81
CA SER A 357 32.55 10.19 -25.30
C SER A 357 33.75 10.02 -24.40
#